data_AF-A0A7X7HA02-F1
#
_entry.id   AF-A0A7X7HA02-F1
#
_cell.length_a   1.000
_cell.length_b   1.000
_cell.length_c   1.000
_cell.angle_alpha   90.00
_cell.angle_beta   90.00
_cell.angle_gamma   90.00
#
_symmetry.space_group_name_H-M   'P 1'
#
loop_
_entity.id
_entity.type
_entity.pdbx_description
1 polymer ?
#
loop_
_entity_poly.entity_id
_entity_poly.type
_entity_poly.pdbx_seq_one_letter_code
_entity_poly.pdbx_strand_id
1 'polypeptide(L)'
;ELPLTFDLNEFAFKLQKEDLGELVLKLVGSEEQNSQLLSEFVKILTSSENDLLDFGLFEVDELTQFGFKINLNEIKTSDTESAVLAADIAVASQGFDTNEFITNKTQTFIISGLASGAEKKLTFVNSDFNRLIYDKTNGYEGFQFPQTVAAGETPNFKVTGILLEFKPTELVFKFVVEINGLESLIQIKGDISSTASEDALNIVLQDQMIIGGISASSKFLHDFIGDNLTDLEVITYDKETHTFTISVSTFQHLMGVGGPSTPLTVQKIRAINGGIEIVVDFTDPSLSATIDAAINAINNLLGSDFLDESGFTGQEEVIESLQEMLDNIADVLNDPEQELSPEDTDALIEVINSLDSENLEEFLDQIGEGAASTDLEDLYDLLFGN
;
A
#
# COMPACT_ATOMS: atom_id res chain seq x y z
N GLU A 1 29.25 -31.75 11.29
CA GLU A 1 30.50 -31.61 10.51
C GLU A 1 30.65 -30.16 10.10
N LEU A 2 31.89 -29.63 10.10
CA LEU A 2 32.19 -28.30 9.55
C LEU A 2 32.31 -28.44 8.02
N PRO A 3 31.64 -27.60 7.21
CA PRO A 3 31.63 -27.70 5.75
C PRO A 3 32.93 -27.16 5.14
N LEU A 4 34.04 -27.81 5.46
CA LEU A 4 35.38 -27.46 4.98
C LEU A 4 35.76 -28.38 3.82
N THR A 5 36.08 -27.78 2.67
CA THR A 5 36.63 -28.50 1.53
C THR A 5 38.15 -28.34 1.52
N PHE A 6 38.90 -29.45 1.44
CA PHE A 6 40.35 -29.37 1.28
C PHE A 6 40.71 -29.25 -0.21
N ASP A 7 41.30 -28.12 -0.59
CA ASP A 7 41.85 -27.91 -1.92
C ASP A 7 43.27 -28.48 -2.00
N LEU A 8 43.43 -29.57 -2.74
CA LEU A 8 44.71 -30.25 -2.95
C LEU A 8 45.73 -29.42 -3.74
N ASN A 9 45.27 -28.50 -4.58
CA ASN A 9 46.14 -27.68 -5.43
C ASN A 9 46.71 -26.48 -4.65
N GLU A 10 45.90 -25.91 -3.77
CA GLU A 10 46.30 -24.78 -2.92
C GLU A 10 46.80 -25.21 -1.53
N PHE A 11 46.63 -26.50 -1.20
CA PHE A 11 46.97 -27.07 0.10
C PHE A 11 46.29 -26.32 1.26
N ALA A 12 45.03 -25.93 1.05
CA ALA A 12 44.26 -25.07 1.93
C ALA A 12 42.87 -25.65 2.21
N PHE A 13 42.34 -25.38 3.39
CA PHE A 13 40.92 -25.60 3.68
C PHE A 13 40.14 -24.38 3.19
N LYS A 14 39.12 -24.63 2.38
CA LYS A 14 38.18 -23.64 1.87
C LYS A 14 36.82 -23.84 2.54
N LEU A 15 36.19 -22.72 2.85
CA LEU A 15 34.82 -22.62 3.33
C LEU A 15 34.13 -21.65 2.40
N GLN A 16 33.10 -22.09 1.67
CA GLN A 16 32.35 -21.16 0.82
C GLN A 16 31.48 -20.28 1.71
N LYS A 17 31.17 -19.08 1.24
CA LYS A 17 30.35 -18.12 1.99
C LYS A 17 28.95 -18.71 2.26
N GLU A 18 28.42 -19.44 1.29
CA GLU A 18 27.12 -20.10 1.35
C GLU A 18 27.08 -21.22 2.39
N ASP A 19 28.20 -21.92 2.60
CA ASP A 19 28.34 -22.97 3.61
C ASP A 19 28.25 -22.39 5.05
N LEU A 20 28.45 -21.08 5.20
CA LEU A 20 28.29 -20.37 6.48
C LEU A 20 26.84 -20.26 6.91
N GLY A 21 25.90 -20.19 5.96
CA GLY A 21 24.47 -20.16 6.27
C GLY A 21 24.03 -21.40 7.03
N GLU A 22 24.50 -22.58 6.61
CA GLU A 22 24.22 -23.84 7.32
C GLU A 22 24.85 -23.89 8.72
N LEU A 23 26.04 -23.31 8.88
CA LEU A 23 26.70 -23.19 10.19
C LEU A 23 25.90 -22.29 11.13
N VAL A 24 25.47 -21.12 10.65
CA VAL A 24 24.62 -20.20 11.40
C VAL A 24 23.33 -20.91 11.81
N LEU A 25 22.62 -21.56 10.89
CA LEU A 25 21.36 -22.26 11.18
C LEU A 25 21.49 -23.41 12.20
N LYS A 26 22.62 -24.12 12.20
CA LYS A 26 22.95 -25.13 13.22
C LYS A 26 23.22 -24.51 14.59
N LEU A 27 23.80 -23.31 14.63
CA LEU A 27 24.08 -22.58 15.87
C LEU A 27 22.81 -21.98 16.50
N VAL A 28 21.82 -21.56 15.69
CA VAL A 28 20.55 -21.00 16.19
C VAL A 28 19.54 -22.07 16.65
N GLY A 29 19.90 -23.36 16.63
CA GLY A 29 19.10 -24.43 17.23
C GLY A 29 17.84 -24.83 16.44
N SER A 30 17.84 -24.66 15.12
CA SER A 30 16.67 -24.92 14.25
C SER A 30 16.27 -26.41 14.07
N GLU A 31 16.86 -27.34 14.83
CA GLU A 31 16.54 -28.78 14.73
C GLU A 31 15.13 -29.15 15.26
N GLU A 32 14.49 -28.28 16.04
CA GLU A 32 13.12 -28.47 16.53
C GLU A 32 12.16 -27.39 15.98
N GLN A 33 11.54 -27.71 14.83
CA GLN A 33 10.36 -27.07 14.21
C GLN A 33 10.43 -25.56 13.84
N ASN A 34 10.17 -25.31 12.55
CA ASN A 34 9.58 -24.09 11.98
C ASN A 34 10.32 -22.75 12.12
N SER A 35 11.41 -22.57 11.38
CA SER A 35 11.65 -21.24 10.80
C SER A 35 12.29 -21.33 9.42
N GLN A 36 11.55 -21.89 8.46
CA GLN A 36 11.85 -21.76 7.02
C GLN A 36 12.20 -20.31 6.66
N LEU A 37 11.50 -19.36 7.28
CA LEU A 37 11.75 -17.93 7.26
C LEU A 37 13.16 -17.51 7.73
N LEU A 38 13.59 -17.92 8.92
CA LEU A 38 14.95 -17.66 9.42
C LEU A 38 15.99 -18.33 8.51
N SER A 39 15.70 -19.53 8.02
CA SER A 39 16.58 -20.23 7.08
C SER A 39 16.77 -19.46 5.78
N GLU A 40 15.72 -18.91 5.20
CA GLU A 40 15.81 -18.12 3.97
C GLU A 40 16.45 -16.76 4.24
N PHE A 41 16.13 -16.09 5.36
CA PHE A 41 16.79 -14.85 5.75
C PHE A 41 18.31 -15.05 5.95
N VAL A 42 18.73 -16.12 6.63
CA VAL A 42 20.14 -16.45 6.78
C VAL A 42 20.79 -16.74 5.42
N LYS A 43 20.12 -17.45 4.51
CA LYS A 43 20.64 -17.68 3.15
C LYS A 43 20.87 -16.37 2.40
N ILE A 44 19.99 -15.37 2.57
CA ILE A 44 20.18 -14.04 1.99
C ILE A 44 21.44 -13.41 2.57
N LEU A 45 21.58 -13.39 3.90
CA LEU A 45 22.76 -12.82 4.56
C LEU A 45 24.07 -13.51 4.16
N THR A 46 24.03 -14.80 3.83
CA THR A 46 25.22 -15.60 3.49
C THR A 46 25.41 -15.83 1.98
N SER A 47 24.58 -15.26 1.12
CA SER A 47 24.70 -15.41 -0.34
C SER A 47 26.01 -14.80 -0.86
N SER A 48 26.66 -15.45 -1.81
CA SER A 48 27.84 -14.89 -2.49
C SER A 48 27.54 -13.70 -3.41
N GLU A 49 26.27 -13.41 -3.65
CA GLU A 49 25.83 -12.29 -4.49
C GLU A 49 25.82 -10.93 -3.76
N ASN A 50 26.13 -10.91 -2.46
CA ASN A 50 26.24 -9.69 -1.67
C ASN A 50 27.52 -9.66 -0.83
N ASP A 51 27.80 -8.53 -0.20
CA ASP A 51 28.97 -8.33 0.69
C ASP A 51 28.56 -8.18 2.17
N LEU A 52 27.42 -8.76 2.57
CA LEU A 52 26.86 -8.61 3.92
C LEU A 52 27.64 -9.34 5.00
N LEU A 53 28.40 -10.38 4.66
CA LEU A 53 29.03 -11.28 5.62
C LEU A 53 30.53 -11.32 5.38
N ASP A 54 31.26 -10.86 6.38
CA ASP A 54 32.72 -10.92 6.44
C ASP A 54 33.17 -12.03 7.40
N PHE A 55 34.33 -12.60 7.10
CA PHE A 55 35.02 -13.56 7.98
C PHE A 55 36.43 -13.08 8.27
N GLY A 56 36.81 -12.98 9.54
CA GLY A 56 38.14 -12.50 9.90
C GLY A 56 38.27 -12.09 11.36
N LEU A 57 39.22 -11.17 11.59
CA LEU A 57 39.44 -10.53 12.87
C LEU A 57 38.73 -9.18 12.88
N PHE A 58 37.89 -8.95 13.89
CA PHE A 58 37.15 -7.70 14.07
C PHE A 58 37.42 -7.14 15.46
N GLU A 59 37.51 -5.81 15.57
CA GLU A 59 37.52 -5.14 16.87
C GLU A 59 36.07 -4.93 17.32
N VAL A 60 35.73 -5.51 18.47
CA VAL A 60 34.45 -5.36 19.15
C VAL A 60 34.75 -5.06 20.62
N ASP A 61 34.27 -3.91 21.13
CA ASP A 61 34.50 -3.45 22.51
C ASP A 61 35.98 -3.47 22.93
N GLU A 62 36.85 -2.92 22.09
CA GLU A 62 38.32 -2.86 22.28
C GLU A 62 39.02 -4.24 22.34
N LEU A 63 38.32 -5.32 21.97
CA LEU A 63 38.87 -6.68 21.88
C LEU A 63 38.84 -7.18 20.43
N THR A 64 39.96 -7.75 19.97
CA THR A 64 40.00 -8.43 18.68
C THR A 64 39.37 -9.81 18.79
N GLN A 65 38.26 -10.02 18.09
CA GLN A 65 37.55 -11.29 18.02
C GLN A 65 37.71 -11.91 16.62
N PHE A 66 37.98 -13.21 16.57
CA PHE A 66 37.97 -13.98 15.33
C PHE A 66 36.59 -14.59 15.13
N GLY A 67 35.95 -14.33 13.99
CA GLY A 67 34.62 -14.86 13.73
C GLY A 67 34.01 -14.36 12.43
N PHE A 68 32.69 -14.32 12.42
CA PHE A 68 31.87 -13.79 11.34
C PHE A 68 31.27 -12.45 11.76
N LYS A 69 31.21 -11.51 10.83
CA LYS A 69 30.53 -10.23 11.01
C LYS A 69 29.48 -10.07 9.92
N ILE A 70 28.25 -9.80 10.31
CA ILE A 70 27.17 -9.43 9.39
C ILE A 70 27.03 -7.90 9.43
N ASN A 71 27.24 -7.23 8.30
CA ASN A 71 27.06 -5.79 8.16
C ASN A 71 25.62 -5.47 7.73
N LEU A 72 24.74 -5.29 8.70
CA LEU A 72 23.33 -4.94 8.44
C LEU A 72 23.15 -3.50 7.91
N ASN A 73 24.18 -2.65 7.92
CA ASN A 73 24.06 -1.28 7.39
C ASN A 73 23.79 -1.25 5.89
N GLU A 74 24.22 -2.26 5.15
CA GLU A 74 23.96 -2.38 3.70
C GLU A 74 22.47 -2.59 3.39
N ILE A 75 21.71 -3.13 4.35
CA ILE A 75 20.25 -3.31 4.23
C ILE A 75 19.45 -2.28 4.99
N LYS A 76 20.11 -1.28 5.57
CA LYS A 76 19.44 -0.22 6.33
C LYS A 76 18.67 0.68 5.37
N THR A 77 17.41 0.94 5.69
CA THR A 77 16.62 1.98 5.03
C THR A 77 17.30 3.34 5.22
N SER A 78 17.39 4.14 4.15
CA SER A 78 17.93 5.49 4.26
C SER A 78 17.07 6.35 5.20
N ASP A 79 17.66 7.37 5.84
CA ASP A 79 16.90 8.20 6.78
C ASP A 79 15.76 8.97 6.09
N THR A 80 15.93 9.36 4.81
CA THR A 80 14.88 10.00 4.00
C THR A 80 13.72 9.05 3.73
N GLU A 81 14.01 7.84 3.24
CA GLU A 81 12.97 6.82 2.99
C GLU A 81 12.29 6.39 4.29
N SER A 82 13.04 6.26 5.39
CA SER A 82 12.48 5.90 6.71
C SER A 82 11.46 6.94 7.17
N ALA A 83 11.70 8.23 6.94
CA ALA A 83 10.76 9.30 7.29
C ALA A 83 9.45 9.22 6.49
N VAL A 84 9.55 8.89 5.19
CA VAL A 84 8.38 8.69 4.31
C VAL A 84 7.58 7.47 4.78
N LEU A 85 8.24 6.33 4.97
CA LEU A 85 7.59 5.10 5.45
C LEU A 85 6.93 5.31 6.82
N ALA A 86 7.58 6.04 7.73
CA ALA A 86 7.01 6.36 9.04
C ALA A 86 5.74 7.21 8.93
N ALA A 87 5.69 8.17 8.00
CA ALA A 87 4.50 8.97 7.75
C ALA A 87 3.36 8.09 7.18
N ASP A 88 3.65 7.25 6.19
CA ASP A 88 2.66 6.35 5.58
C ASP A 88 2.11 5.33 6.60
N ILE A 89 2.98 4.77 7.45
CA ILE A 89 2.58 3.87 8.53
C ILE A 89 1.74 4.61 9.57
N ALA A 90 2.07 5.87 9.89
CA ALA A 90 1.28 6.67 10.81
C ALA A 90 -0.14 6.90 10.26
N VAL A 91 -0.28 7.24 8.97
CA VAL A 91 -1.57 7.38 8.29
C VAL A 91 -2.34 6.05 8.27
N ALA A 92 -1.66 4.93 8.02
CA ALA A 92 -2.28 3.60 8.05
C ALA A 92 -2.75 3.20 9.47
N SER A 93 -2.07 3.67 10.51
CA SER A 93 -2.40 3.37 11.91
C SER A 93 -3.48 4.27 12.53
N GLN A 94 -3.83 5.36 11.85
CA GLN A 94 -5.01 6.15 12.21
C GLN A 94 -6.24 5.29 11.95
N GLY A 95 -7.14 5.21 12.93
CA GLY A 95 -8.38 4.46 12.77
C GLY A 95 -9.18 4.94 11.56
N PHE A 96 -10.03 4.06 11.01
CA PHE A 96 -10.87 4.39 9.87
C PHE A 96 -11.92 5.45 10.21
N ASP A 97 -11.73 6.69 9.74
CA ASP A 97 -12.77 7.72 9.81
C ASP A 97 -13.83 7.44 8.74
N THR A 98 -14.97 6.95 9.20
CA THR A 98 -16.08 6.58 8.30
C THR A 98 -16.71 7.80 7.64
N ASN A 99 -16.74 8.95 8.31
CA ASN A 99 -17.37 10.16 7.77
C ASN A 99 -16.47 10.79 6.70
N GLU A 100 -15.17 10.98 6.99
CA GLU A 100 -14.20 11.48 6.01
C GLU A 100 -14.20 10.58 4.77
N PHE A 101 -14.20 9.26 4.97
CA PHE A 101 -14.26 8.29 3.88
C PHE A 101 -15.54 8.44 3.03
N ILE A 102 -16.72 8.45 3.65
CA ILE A 102 -18.02 8.58 2.95
C ILE A 102 -18.09 9.90 2.18
N THR A 103 -17.68 11.00 2.81
CA THR A 103 -17.66 12.33 2.19
C THR A 103 -16.73 12.35 0.99
N ASN A 104 -15.47 11.91 1.15
CA ASN A 104 -14.50 11.82 0.07
C ASN A 104 -15.04 10.98 -1.10
N LYS A 105 -15.48 9.75 -0.81
CA LYS A 105 -15.96 8.83 -1.86
C LYS A 105 -17.19 9.36 -2.57
N THR A 106 -18.12 10.00 -1.86
CA THR A 106 -19.30 10.61 -2.46
C THR A 106 -18.93 11.79 -3.35
N GLN A 107 -18.10 12.72 -2.86
CA GLN A 107 -17.74 13.91 -3.63
C GLN A 107 -16.91 13.55 -4.86
N THR A 108 -15.93 12.66 -4.75
CA THR A 108 -15.13 12.19 -5.90
C THR A 108 -15.97 11.37 -6.90
N PHE A 109 -16.96 10.60 -6.42
CA PHE A 109 -17.95 9.96 -7.29
C PHE A 109 -18.75 10.98 -8.11
N ILE A 110 -19.20 12.07 -7.49
CA ILE A 110 -19.93 13.14 -8.18
C ILE A 110 -19.04 13.85 -9.19
N ILE A 111 -17.79 14.15 -8.83
CA ILE A 111 -16.79 14.76 -9.72
C ILE A 111 -16.54 13.86 -10.95
N SER A 112 -16.37 12.55 -10.76
CA SER A 112 -16.18 11.60 -11.87
C SER A 112 -17.35 11.60 -12.86
N GLY A 113 -18.52 12.02 -12.36
CA GLY A 113 -19.75 12.08 -13.11
C GLY A 113 -20.00 13.37 -13.88
N LEU A 114 -19.14 14.38 -13.76
CA LEU A 114 -19.32 15.70 -14.39
C LEU A 114 -19.13 15.67 -15.91
N ALA A 115 -18.17 14.88 -16.39
CA ALA A 115 -17.88 14.79 -17.82
C ALA A 115 -18.97 14.01 -18.58
N SER A 116 -19.37 14.54 -19.73
CA SER A 116 -20.40 13.93 -20.59
C SER A 116 -20.00 12.53 -21.03
N GLY A 117 -20.79 11.52 -20.65
CA GLY A 117 -20.54 10.12 -21.03
C GLY A 117 -19.41 9.44 -20.26
N ALA A 118 -18.89 10.05 -19.20
CA ALA A 118 -17.95 9.42 -18.29
C ALA A 118 -18.58 8.24 -17.54
N GLU A 119 -17.76 7.22 -17.27
CA GLU A 119 -18.13 6.14 -16.35
C GLU A 119 -18.23 6.72 -14.93
N LYS A 120 -19.25 6.31 -14.17
CA LYS A 120 -19.38 6.70 -12.77
C LYS A 120 -18.42 5.85 -11.95
N LYS A 121 -17.45 6.49 -11.30
CA LYS A 121 -16.30 5.83 -10.69
C LYS A 121 -16.17 6.14 -9.22
N LEU A 122 -15.56 5.22 -8.48
CA LEU A 122 -15.11 5.40 -7.11
C LEU A 122 -13.64 4.99 -7.03
N THR A 123 -12.81 5.84 -6.45
CA THR A 123 -11.37 5.59 -6.30
C THR A 123 -11.04 5.22 -4.86
N PHE A 124 -10.35 4.09 -4.68
CA PHE A 124 -9.82 3.61 -3.42
C PHE A 124 -8.30 3.75 -3.47
N VAL A 125 -7.74 4.61 -2.62
CA VAL A 125 -6.33 4.97 -2.65
C VAL A 125 -5.49 3.98 -1.84
N ASN A 126 -4.16 3.99 -2.03
CA ASN A 126 -3.22 3.13 -1.30
C ASN A 126 -3.44 3.20 0.22
N SER A 127 -3.71 4.39 0.78
CA SER A 127 -3.97 4.57 2.21
C SER A 127 -5.23 3.84 2.70
N ASP A 128 -6.29 3.75 1.88
CA ASP A 128 -7.49 2.96 2.19
C ASP A 128 -7.12 1.48 2.41
N PHE A 129 -6.31 0.92 1.50
CA PHE A 129 -5.85 -0.46 1.61
C PHE A 129 -4.85 -0.66 2.75
N ASN A 130 -3.96 0.30 3.00
CA ASN A 130 -2.97 0.21 4.07
C ASN A 130 -3.62 0.25 5.45
N ARG A 131 -4.62 1.14 5.66
CA ARG A 131 -5.44 1.17 6.88
C ARG A 131 -6.16 -0.15 7.10
N LEU A 132 -6.76 -0.69 6.04
CA LEU A 132 -7.45 -1.97 6.08
C LEU A 132 -6.53 -3.14 6.45
N ILE A 133 -5.32 -3.20 5.89
CA ILE A 133 -4.32 -4.21 6.27
C ILE A 133 -3.91 -4.01 7.73
N TYR A 134 -3.63 -2.77 8.15
CA TYR A 134 -3.29 -2.47 9.54
C TYR A 134 -4.37 -2.98 10.51
N ASP A 135 -5.63 -2.67 10.24
CA ASP A 135 -6.77 -3.07 11.07
C ASP A 135 -6.94 -4.59 11.12
N LYS A 136 -6.93 -5.26 9.97
CA LYS A 136 -7.16 -6.71 9.89
C LYS A 136 -5.99 -7.53 10.44
N THR A 137 -4.79 -6.94 10.49
CA THR A 137 -3.59 -7.58 11.06
C THR A 137 -3.34 -7.21 12.52
N ASN A 138 -4.26 -6.47 13.15
CA ASN A 138 -4.12 -5.95 14.52
C ASN A 138 -2.80 -5.19 14.71
N GLY A 139 -2.55 -4.19 13.85
CA GLY A 139 -1.32 -3.41 13.88
C GLY A 139 -0.06 -4.22 13.61
N TYR A 140 -0.16 -5.22 12.74
CA TYR A 140 0.90 -6.16 12.38
C TYR A 140 1.40 -7.04 13.54
N GLU A 141 0.66 -7.17 14.65
CA GLU A 141 1.11 -7.96 15.80
C GLU A 141 1.39 -9.44 15.45
N GLY A 142 0.65 -10.01 14.49
CA GLY A 142 0.89 -11.36 13.99
C GLY A 142 2.19 -11.54 13.20
N PHE A 143 2.82 -10.44 12.78
CA PHE A 143 4.00 -10.42 11.92
C PHE A 143 5.30 -10.30 12.72
N GLN A 144 5.48 -11.18 13.71
CA GLN A 144 6.63 -11.20 14.62
C GLN A 144 7.26 -12.59 14.72
N PHE A 145 8.58 -12.63 14.91
CA PHE A 145 9.29 -13.89 15.18
C PHE A 145 9.54 -14.06 16.68
N PRO A 146 8.92 -15.06 17.34
CA PRO A 146 9.11 -15.26 18.77
C PRO A 146 10.39 -16.04 19.12
N GLN A 147 11.18 -16.52 18.14
CA GLN A 147 12.32 -17.41 18.43
C GLN A 147 13.58 -16.65 18.83
N THR A 148 14.12 -16.98 20.00
CA THR A 148 15.38 -16.47 20.57
C THR A 148 16.62 -17.02 19.87
N VAL A 149 17.63 -16.18 19.56
CA VAL A 149 18.94 -16.59 18.99
C VAL A 149 19.84 -17.18 20.08
N ALA A 150 19.63 -16.78 21.33
CA ALA A 150 20.34 -17.31 22.50
C ALA A 150 19.38 -17.45 23.71
N ALA A 151 19.72 -18.31 24.65
CA ALA A 151 18.95 -18.47 25.89
C ALA A 151 18.88 -17.14 26.67
N GLY A 152 17.75 -16.46 26.60
CA GLY A 152 17.51 -15.17 27.25
C GLY A 152 17.54 -13.95 26.33
N GLU A 153 17.81 -14.10 25.01
CA GLU A 153 17.83 -13.00 24.04
C GLU A 153 16.92 -13.29 22.84
N THR A 154 15.90 -12.46 22.66
CA THR A 154 15.00 -12.47 21.50
C THR A 154 15.63 -11.62 20.38
N PRO A 155 15.94 -12.17 19.18
CA PRO A 155 16.17 -11.34 18.02
C PRO A 155 14.88 -10.58 17.78
N ASN A 156 14.98 -9.27 17.62
CA ASN A 156 13.82 -8.50 17.23
C ASN A 156 13.76 -8.54 15.71
N PHE A 157 12.99 -9.48 15.16
CA PHE A 157 12.47 -9.36 13.79
C PHE A 157 10.98 -9.07 13.91
N LYS A 158 10.61 -7.84 13.59
CA LYS A 158 9.25 -7.35 13.71
C LYS A 158 8.90 -6.59 12.45
N VAL A 159 7.79 -6.94 11.82
CA VAL A 159 7.19 -6.07 10.80
C VAL A 159 6.56 -4.89 11.54
N THR A 160 6.98 -3.69 11.18
CA THR A 160 6.46 -2.42 11.71
C THR A 160 5.52 -1.73 10.72
N GLY A 161 5.54 -2.14 9.45
CA GLY A 161 4.66 -1.63 8.40
C GLY A 161 4.48 -2.59 7.23
N ILE A 162 3.27 -2.65 6.68
CA ILE A 162 2.97 -3.27 5.39
C ILE A 162 2.26 -2.22 4.55
N LEU A 163 2.86 -1.83 3.43
CA LEU A 163 2.31 -0.81 2.53
C LEU A 163 2.15 -1.37 1.12
N LEU A 164 1.02 -1.03 0.51
CA LEU A 164 0.67 -1.33 -0.87
C LEU A 164 0.80 -0.08 -1.73
N GLU A 165 1.48 -0.21 -2.86
CA GLU A 165 1.56 0.83 -3.88
C GLU A 165 1.09 0.31 -5.24
N PHE A 166 -0.13 0.67 -5.60
CA PHE A 166 -0.70 0.30 -6.89
C PHE A 166 -0.20 1.19 -8.03
N LYS A 167 0.05 0.54 -9.17
CA LYS A 167 0.19 1.11 -10.50
C LYS A 167 -0.73 0.33 -11.45
N PRO A 168 -1.02 0.83 -12.67
CA PRO A 168 -1.94 0.17 -13.60
C PRO A 168 -1.63 -1.30 -13.91
N THR A 169 -0.35 -1.69 -13.86
CA THR A 169 0.09 -3.06 -14.20
C THR A 169 0.99 -3.70 -13.14
N GLU A 170 1.28 -3.01 -12.03
CA GLU A 170 2.23 -3.45 -11.02
C GLU A 170 1.71 -3.07 -9.63
N LEU A 171 1.84 -3.97 -8.66
CA LEU A 171 1.71 -3.67 -7.24
C LEU A 171 3.07 -3.81 -6.58
N VAL A 172 3.47 -2.83 -5.77
CA VAL A 172 4.64 -2.97 -4.90
C VAL A 172 4.16 -3.21 -3.48
N PHE A 173 4.47 -4.37 -2.93
CA PHE A 173 4.35 -4.69 -1.52
C PHE A 173 5.63 -4.27 -0.80
N LYS A 174 5.50 -3.34 0.15
CA LYS A 174 6.59 -2.87 1.02
C LYS A 174 6.39 -3.45 2.41
N PHE A 175 7.39 -4.19 2.91
CA PHE A 175 7.48 -4.65 4.29
C PHE A 175 8.57 -3.86 5.00
N VAL A 176 8.16 -3.05 5.99
CA VAL A 176 9.10 -2.36 6.87
C VAL A 176 9.36 -3.27 8.05
N VAL A 177 10.62 -3.67 8.21
CA VAL A 177 11.04 -4.63 9.24
C VAL A 177 12.09 -4.01 10.14
N GLU A 178 11.91 -4.19 11.45
CA GLU A 178 12.94 -3.91 12.43
C GLU A 178 13.73 -5.20 12.68
N ILE A 179 15.05 -5.14 12.48
CA ILE A 179 16.00 -6.23 12.71
C ILE A 179 17.02 -5.75 13.75
N ASN A 180 16.82 -6.14 15.02
CA ASN A 180 17.68 -5.74 16.14
C ASN A 180 17.89 -4.22 16.25
N GLY A 181 16.81 -3.43 16.12
CA GLY A 181 16.84 -1.96 16.18
C GLY A 181 17.26 -1.27 14.88
N LEU A 182 17.53 -2.03 13.81
CA LEU A 182 17.80 -1.49 12.48
C LEU A 182 16.56 -1.65 11.59
N GLU A 183 16.09 -0.54 11.02
CA GLU A 183 14.98 -0.57 10.05
C GLU A 183 15.49 -0.96 8.66
N SER A 184 14.83 -1.93 8.05
CA SER A 184 15.08 -2.40 6.68
C SER A 184 13.76 -2.46 5.91
N LEU A 185 13.80 -2.00 4.67
CA LEU A 185 12.69 -2.11 3.72
C LEU A 185 12.90 -3.34 2.83
N ILE A 186 11.90 -4.23 2.81
CA ILE A 186 11.82 -5.35 1.87
C ILE A 186 10.69 -5.06 0.88
N GLN A 187 10.96 -5.20 -0.42
CA GLN A 187 9.99 -4.95 -1.48
C GLN A 187 9.75 -6.20 -2.32
N ILE A 188 8.49 -6.55 -2.54
CA ILE A 188 8.06 -7.52 -3.54
C ILE A 188 7.19 -6.82 -4.57
N LYS A 189 7.41 -7.15 -5.84
CA LYS A 189 6.54 -6.70 -6.92
C LYS A 189 5.53 -7.78 -7.25
N GLY A 190 4.33 -7.37 -7.64
CA GLY A 190 3.30 -8.22 -8.20
C GLY A 190 2.84 -7.71 -9.55
N ASP A 191 2.70 -8.61 -10.51
CA ASP A 191 2.19 -8.27 -11.84
C ASP A 191 0.66 -8.27 -11.80
N ILE A 192 0.03 -7.15 -12.17
CA ILE A 192 -1.42 -7.00 -12.16
C ILE A 192 -2.00 -7.38 -13.52
N SER A 193 -3.03 -8.23 -13.50
CA SER A 193 -3.82 -8.57 -14.68
C SER A 193 -5.31 -8.53 -14.34
N SER A 194 -6.12 -7.98 -15.24
CA SER A 194 -7.59 -7.97 -15.09
C SER A 194 -8.21 -9.19 -15.77
N THR A 195 -9.34 -9.65 -15.24
CA THR A 195 -10.17 -10.66 -15.91
C THR A 195 -10.77 -10.09 -17.20
N ALA A 196 -11.23 -10.95 -18.10
CA ALA A 196 -11.84 -10.49 -19.36
C ALA A 196 -13.12 -9.67 -19.16
N SER A 197 -13.80 -9.85 -18.02
CA SER A 197 -14.99 -9.10 -17.58
C SER A 197 -14.66 -7.84 -16.76
N GLU A 198 -13.38 -7.61 -16.42
CA GLU A 198 -12.93 -6.57 -15.48
C GLU A 198 -13.57 -6.67 -14.08
N ASP A 199 -14.07 -7.84 -13.69
CA ASP A 199 -14.72 -8.08 -12.39
C ASP A 199 -13.75 -8.48 -11.25
N ALA A 200 -12.48 -8.70 -11.60
CA ALA A 200 -11.43 -8.99 -10.64
C ALA A 200 -10.04 -8.62 -11.19
N LEU A 201 -9.15 -8.27 -10.27
CA LEU A 201 -7.73 -8.13 -10.49
C LEU A 201 -7.00 -9.33 -9.88
N ASN A 202 -6.11 -9.94 -10.67
CA ASN A 202 -5.18 -10.96 -10.22
C ASN A 202 -3.78 -10.36 -10.17
N ILE A 203 -3.16 -10.44 -9.00
CA ILE A 203 -1.86 -9.88 -8.72
C ILE A 203 -0.92 -11.03 -8.39
N VAL A 204 -0.06 -11.39 -9.34
CA VAL A 204 0.87 -12.51 -9.19
C VAL A 204 2.18 -11.98 -8.60
N LEU A 205 2.51 -12.37 -7.38
CA LEU A 205 3.76 -11.93 -6.74
C LEU A 205 4.97 -12.56 -7.44
N GLN A 206 5.99 -11.75 -7.66
CA GLN A 206 7.25 -12.20 -8.25
C GLN A 206 8.04 -13.06 -7.26
N ASP A 207 8.84 -13.99 -7.79
CA ASP A 207 9.73 -14.89 -7.03
C ASP A 207 11.01 -14.21 -6.51
N GLN A 208 11.17 -12.93 -6.82
CA GLN A 208 12.27 -12.09 -6.35
C GLN A 208 11.73 -10.92 -5.51
N MET A 209 12.49 -10.59 -4.48
CA MET A 209 12.31 -9.41 -3.63
C MET A 209 13.59 -8.59 -3.61
N ILE A 210 13.48 -7.34 -3.17
CA ILE A 210 14.61 -6.44 -2.95
C ILE A 210 14.69 -6.12 -1.45
N ILE A 211 15.88 -6.22 -0.86
CA ILE A 211 16.17 -5.77 0.50
C ILE A 211 17.46 -4.94 0.48
N GLY A 212 17.39 -3.65 0.80
CA GLY A 212 18.58 -2.78 0.74
C GLY A 212 19.27 -2.72 -0.62
N GLY A 213 18.53 -2.86 -1.72
CA GLY A 213 19.08 -2.94 -3.07
C GLY A 213 19.64 -4.32 -3.47
N ILE A 214 19.61 -5.31 -2.57
CA ILE A 214 20.00 -6.69 -2.86
C ILE A 214 18.78 -7.46 -3.36
N SER A 215 18.90 -8.07 -4.54
CA SER A 215 17.88 -9.00 -5.06
C SER A 215 18.02 -10.36 -4.37
N ALA A 216 16.91 -10.92 -3.93
CA ALA A 216 16.84 -12.17 -3.21
C ALA A 216 15.57 -12.95 -3.55
N SER A 217 15.52 -14.24 -3.24
CA SER A 217 14.27 -15.02 -3.39
C SER A 217 13.20 -14.53 -2.41
N SER A 218 11.97 -14.35 -2.91
CA SER A 218 10.79 -13.95 -2.13
C SER A 218 10.02 -15.12 -1.51
N LYS A 219 10.47 -16.36 -1.70
CA LYS A 219 9.72 -17.57 -1.29
C LYS A 219 9.25 -17.53 0.17
N PHE A 220 10.11 -17.04 1.06
CA PHE A 220 9.74 -16.94 2.47
C PHE A 220 8.63 -15.92 2.71
N LEU A 221 8.61 -14.80 1.98
CA LEU A 221 7.55 -13.81 2.09
C LEU A 221 6.23 -14.36 1.55
N HIS A 222 6.25 -15.21 0.53
CA HIS A 222 5.02 -15.90 0.06
C HIS A 222 4.40 -16.76 1.16
N ASP A 223 5.23 -17.56 1.85
CA ASP A 223 4.79 -18.37 3.00
C ASP A 223 4.26 -17.48 4.14
N PHE A 224 4.99 -16.41 4.47
CA PHE A 224 4.67 -15.48 5.54
C PHE A 224 3.40 -14.68 5.29
N ILE A 225 3.21 -14.20 4.07
CA ILE A 225 1.99 -13.57 3.57
C ILE A 225 0.84 -14.56 3.72
N GLY A 226 1.01 -15.77 3.19
CA GLY A 226 -0.08 -16.73 3.17
C GLY A 226 -0.48 -17.20 4.57
N ASP A 227 0.42 -17.24 5.55
CA ASP A 227 0.06 -17.62 6.92
C ASP A 227 -0.71 -16.52 7.67
N ASN A 228 -0.58 -15.25 7.27
CA ASN A 228 -1.15 -14.10 7.98
C ASN A 228 -2.21 -13.32 7.20
N LEU A 229 -2.32 -13.52 5.88
CA LEU A 229 -3.18 -12.75 4.96
C LEU A 229 -4.10 -13.65 4.11
N THR A 230 -4.23 -14.94 4.42
CA THR A 230 -4.95 -15.92 3.57
C THR A 230 -6.43 -15.59 3.36
N ASP A 231 -7.05 -14.86 4.29
CA ASP A 231 -8.43 -14.42 4.19
C ASP A 231 -8.60 -13.10 4.97
N LEU A 232 -7.90 -12.05 4.54
CA LEU A 232 -8.37 -10.70 4.85
C LEU A 232 -9.58 -10.52 3.95
N GLU A 233 -10.81 -10.44 4.46
CA GLU A 233 -12.12 -10.40 3.75
C GLU A 233 -12.23 -9.57 2.44
N VAL A 234 -11.20 -8.79 2.14
CA VAL A 234 -11.00 -7.86 1.04
C VAL A 234 -9.95 -8.29 -0.01
N ILE A 235 -9.02 -9.19 0.32
CA ILE A 235 -8.00 -9.72 -0.60
C ILE A 235 -7.83 -11.21 -0.33
N THR A 236 -8.07 -12.03 -1.36
CA THR A 236 -7.88 -13.49 -1.24
C THR A 236 -6.48 -13.85 -1.71
N TYR A 237 -5.74 -14.69 -0.97
CA TYR A 237 -4.40 -15.14 -1.37
C TYR A 237 -4.34 -16.64 -1.64
N ASP A 238 -3.94 -17.00 -2.86
CA ASP A 238 -3.63 -18.38 -3.25
C ASP A 238 -2.14 -18.66 -3.01
N LYS A 239 -1.85 -19.55 -2.06
CA LYS A 239 -0.48 -19.99 -1.72
C LYS A 239 0.17 -20.83 -2.82
N GLU A 240 -0.58 -21.53 -3.66
CA GLU A 240 0.00 -22.39 -4.70
C GLU A 240 0.47 -21.57 -5.91
N THR A 241 -0.27 -20.51 -6.25
CA THR A 241 0.04 -19.64 -7.39
C THR A 241 0.62 -18.29 -7.00
N HIS A 242 0.83 -18.05 -5.70
CA HIS A 242 1.28 -16.78 -5.11
C HIS A 242 0.48 -15.58 -5.63
N THR A 243 -0.84 -15.75 -5.79
CA THR A 243 -1.72 -14.77 -6.44
C THR A 243 -2.66 -14.16 -5.42
N PHE A 244 -2.71 -12.84 -5.37
CA PHE A 244 -3.79 -12.12 -4.72
C PHE A 244 -4.92 -11.85 -5.72
N THR A 245 -6.16 -12.07 -5.28
CA THR A 245 -7.36 -11.71 -6.05
C THR A 245 -8.17 -10.66 -5.30
N ILE A 246 -8.43 -9.55 -5.99
CA ILE A 246 -9.33 -8.47 -5.56
C ILE A 246 -10.52 -8.49 -6.51
N SER A 247 -11.72 -8.77 -5.99
CA SER A 247 -12.95 -8.91 -6.80
C SER A 247 -13.99 -7.87 -6.42
N VAL A 248 -15.08 -7.78 -7.21
CA VAL A 248 -16.18 -6.83 -6.94
C VAL A 248 -16.78 -6.96 -5.54
N SER A 249 -16.73 -8.15 -4.95
CA SER A 249 -17.18 -8.40 -3.57
C SER A 249 -16.36 -7.65 -2.52
N THR A 250 -15.06 -7.42 -2.76
CA THR A 250 -14.20 -6.62 -1.88
C THR A 250 -14.78 -5.23 -1.69
N PHE A 251 -15.18 -4.61 -2.80
CA PHE A 251 -15.69 -3.24 -2.81
C PHE A 251 -17.11 -3.14 -2.28
N GLN A 252 -17.92 -4.20 -2.40
CA GLN A 252 -19.22 -4.25 -1.71
C GLN A 252 -19.07 -4.18 -0.19
N HIS A 253 -18.01 -4.78 0.38
CA HIS A 253 -17.72 -4.68 1.80
C HIS A 253 -17.24 -3.26 2.18
N LEU A 254 -16.30 -2.69 1.41
CA LEU A 254 -15.78 -1.35 1.66
C LEU A 254 -16.84 -0.23 1.50
N MET A 255 -17.82 -0.42 0.62
CA MET A 255 -18.95 0.50 0.48
C MET A 255 -20.05 0.28 1.55
N GLY A 256 -19.98 -0.80 2.33
CA GLY A 256 -20.92 -1.11 3.40
C GLY A 256 -20.55 -0.53 4.77
N VAL A 257 -19.59 0.40 4.83
CA VAL A 257 -19.07 0.95 6.10
C VAL A 257 -20.07 1.86 6.83
N GLY A 258 -20.96 2.56 6.11
CA GLY A 258 -22.03 3.37 6.70
C GLY A 258 -23.28 2.57 7.09
N GLY A 259 -23.46 1.37 6.55
CA GLY A 259 -24.63 0.55 6.80
C GLY A 259 -24.73 -0.69 5.93
N PRO A 260 -25.77 -1.53 6.13
CA PRO A 260 -25.81 -2.90 5.61
C PRO A 260 -26.00 -3.01 4.08
N SER A 261 -26.23 -1.93 3.35
CA SER A 261 -26.38 -1.99 1.89
C SER A 261 -26.13 -0.64 1.21
N THR A 262 -25.22 -0.63 0.25
CA THR A 262 -25.12 0.42 -0.78
C THR A 262 -26.10 0.15 -1.92
N PRO A 263 -26.72 1.18 -2.53
CA PRO A 263 -27.53 1.03 -3.75
C PRO A 263 -26.68 0.86 -5.02
N LEU A 264 -25.35 1.00 -4.90
CA LEU A 264 -24.41 0.90 -6.02
C LEU A 264 -24.05 -0.56 -6.32
N THR A 265 -23.98 -0.89 -7.60
CA THR A 265 -23.49 -2.19 -8.09
C THR A 265 -22.15 -2.00 -8.79
N VAL A 266 -21.10 -2.66 -8.30
CA VAL A 266 -19.77 -2.64 -8.93
C VAL A 266 -19.79 -3.46 -10.22
N GLN A 267 -19.39 -2.83 -11.32
CA GLN A 267 -19.35 -3.44 -12.66
C GLN A 267 -17.93 -3.82 -13.08
N LYS A 268 -16.95 -2.94 -12.81
CA LYS A 268 -15.55 -3.11 -13.24
C LYS A 268 -14.58 -2.66 -12.17
N ILE A 269 -13.37 -3.19 -12.22
CA ILE A 269 -12.25 -2.87 -11.33
C ILE A 269 -10.99 -2.67 -12.18
N ARG A 270 -10.28 -1.57 -11.91
CA ARG A 270 -9.04 -1.21 -12.60
C ARG A 270 -8.01 -0.73 -11.60
N ALA A 271 -6.81 -1.29 -11.69
CA ALA A 271 -5.68 -0.69 -10.98
C ALA A 271 -5.30 0.63 -11.67
N ILE A 272 -5.02 1.65 -10.87
CA ILE A 272 -4.55 2.95 -11.32
C ILE A 272 -3.27 3.32 -10.56
N ASN A 273 -2.64 4.44 -10.90
CA ASN A 273 -1.57 4.95 -10.05
C ASN A 273 -2.15 5.36 -8.70
N GLY A 274 -1.58 4.86 -7.62
CA GLY A 274 -1.99 5.24 -6.27
C GLY A 274 -3.24 4.53 -5.74
N GLY A 275 -3.81 3.56 -6.45
CA GLY A 275 -4.96 2.81 -5.92
C GLY A 275 -5.70 1.92 -6.93
N ILE A 276 -6.98 1.74 -6.66
CA ILE A 276 -7.93 0.99 -7.50
C ILE A 276 -9.16 1.86 -7.76
N GLU A 277 -9.52 1.97 -9.03
CA GLU A 277 -10.78 2.54 -9.49
C GLU A 277 -11.81 1.42 -9.67
N ILE A 278 -13.03 1.66 -9.22
CA ILE A 278 -14.19 0.83 -9.57
C ILE A 278 -15.21 1.62 -10.36
N VAL A 279 -15.80 0.98 -11.36
CA VAL A 279 -16.95 1.52 -12.10
C VAL A 279 -18.21 0.97 -11.48
N VAL A 280 -19.17 1.84 -11.17
CA VAL A 280 -20.43 1.48 -10.53
C VAL A 280 -21.64 1.81 -11.42
N ASP A 281 -22.73 1.10 -11.16
CA ASP A 281 -24.03 1.31 -11.79
C ASP A 281 -25.13 1.33 -10.73
N PHE A 282 -26.25 1.96 -11.04
CA PHE A 282 -27.43 2.07 -10.19
C PHE A 282 -28.70 2.13 -11.05
N THR A 283 -29.79 1.59 -10.53
CA THR A 283 -31.06 1.47 -11.29
C THR A 283 -32.22 2.25 -10.68
N ASP A 284 -32.04 2.82 -9.48
CA ASP A 284 -33.08 3.59 -8.80
C ASP A 284 -33.23 4.99 -9.43
N PRO A 285 -34.39 5.33 -10.02
CA PRO A 285 -34.63 6.64 -10.61
C PRO A 285 -34.59 7.79 -9.60
N SER A 286 -34.95 7.55 -8.34
CA SER A 286 -34.87 8.57 -7.30
C SER A 286 -33.42 8.90 -6.97
N LEU A 287 -32.58 7.88 -6.83
CA LEU A 287 -31.14 8.08 -6.65
C LEU A 287 -30.51 8.80 -7.84
N SER A 288 -30.88 8.42 -9.07
CA SER A 288 -30.41 9.10 -10.28
C SER A 288 -30.73 10.59 -10.26
N ALA A 289 -31.94 10.98 -9.84
CA ALA A 289 -32.33 12.38 -9.78
C ALA A 289 -31.53 13.17 -8.73
N THR A 290 -31.26 12.58 -7.57
CA THR A 290 -30.44 13.20 -6.52
C THR A 290 -28.99 13.34 -6.98
N ILE A 291 -28.42 12.31 -7.63
CA ILE A 291 -27.08 12.38 -8.23
C ILE A 291 -27.00 13.50 -9.27
N ASP A 292 -27.98 13.60 -10.17
CA ASP A 292 -27.99 14.66 -11.19
C ASP A 292 -28.09 16.06 -10.55
N ALA A 293 -28.87 16.21 -9.48
CA ALA A 293 -28.97 17.48 -8.75
C ALA A 293 -27.63 17.85 -8.06
N ALA A 294 -26.99 16.89 -7.39
CA ALA A 294 -25.68 17.09 -6.76
C ALA A 294 -24.58 17.39 -7.80
N ILE A 295 -24.55 16.69 -8.93
CA ILE A 295 -23.64 16.99 -10.06
C ILE A 295 -23.82 18.44 -10.53
N ASN A 296 -25.07 18.91 -10.69
CA ASN A 296 -25.32 20.29 -11.08
C ASN A 296 -24.85 21.30 -10.03
N ALA A 297 -25.02 21.01 -8.75
CA ALA A 297 -24.53 21.88 -7.66
C ALA A 297 -22.99 21.98 -7.67
N ILE A 298 -22.30 20.84 -7.77
CA ILE A 298 -20.84 20.79 -7.86
C ILE A 298 -20.35 21.48 -9.14
N ASN A 299 -21.00 21.26 -10.28
CA ASN A 299 -20.64 21.92 -11.54
C ASN A 299 -20.71 23.45 -11.41
N ASN A 300 -21.78 23.99 -10.80
CA ASN A 300 -21.90 25.43 -10.55
C ASN A 300 -20.82 25.95 -9.59
N LEU A 301 -20.46 25.18 -8.56
CA LEU A 301 -19.38 25.54 -7.63
C LEU A 301 -18.02 25.58 -8.35
N LEU A 302 -17.68 24.52 -9.08
CA LEU A 302 -16.43 24.41 -9.83
C LEU A 302 -16.30 25.45 -10.95
N GLY A 303 -17.42 25.97 -11.46
CA GLY A 303 -17.43 27.12 -12.38
C GLY A 303 -17.16 28.47 -11.70
N SER A 304 -16.97 28.50 -10.39
CA SER A 304 -16.73 29.70 -9.59
C SER A 304 -15.40 29.66 -8.84
N ASP A 305 -14.90 30.82 -8.45
CA ASP A 305 -13.72 30.95 -7.59
C ASP A 305 -14.14 30.73 -6.12
N PHE A 306 -14.01 29.49 -5.65
CA PHE A 306 -14.46 29.05 -4.32
C PHE A 306 -13.33 28.63 -3.37
N LEU A 307 -12.16 28.26 -3.91
CA LEU A 307 -11.07 27.70 -3.12
C LEU A 307 -10.44 28.79 -2.23
N ASP A 308 -10.43 28.58 -0.92
CA ASP A 308 -9.68 29.41 0.03
C ASP A 308 -8.36 28.71 0.41
N GLU A 309 -7.29 29.08 -0.29
CA GLU A 309 -5.92 28.58 -0.04
C GLU A 309 -5.45 28.81 1.41
N SER A 310 -6.03 29.78 2.12
CA SER A 310 -5.60 30.09 3.49
C SER A 310 -6.05 29.07 4.54
N GLY A 311 -6.99 28.20 4.19
CA GLY A 311 -7.41 27.06 5.01
C GLY A 311 -6.39 25.92 5.02
N PHE A 312 -5.57 25.80 3.96
CA PHE A 312 -4.63 24.69 3.81
C PHE A 312 -3.31 24.93 4.56
N THR A 313 -2.66 23.84 4.98
CA THR A 313 -1.36 23.90 5.64
C THR A 313 -0.37 22.86 5.10
N GLY A 314 0.88 23.28 4.84
CA GLY A 314 1.86 22.41 4.19
C GLY A 314 1.47 22.07 2.74
N GLN A 315 2.11 21.07 2.13
CA GLN A 315 1.82 20.56 0.78
C GLN A 315 1.69 21.63 -0.34
N GLU A 316 2.52 22.68 -0.32
CA GLU A 316 2.35 23.84 -1.21
C GLU A 316 2.31 23.47 -2.71
N GLU A 317 3.13 22.51 -3.16
CA GLU A 317 3.14 22.05 -4.56
C GLU A 317 1.84 21.33 -4.96
N VAL A 318 1.22 20.59 -4.05
CA VAL A 318 -0.04 19.87 -4.30
C VAL A 318 -1.20 20.88 -4.35
N ILE A 319 -1.20 21.86 -3.45
CA ILE A 319 -2.23 22.91 -3.41
C ILE A 319 -2.17 23.79 -4.66
N GLU A 320 -0.96 24.16 -5.12
CA GLU A 320 -0.78 24.89 -6.38
C GLU A 320 -1.32 24.08 -7.57
N SER A 321 -1.07 22.77 -7.59
CA SER A 321 -1.59 21.86 -8.62
C SER A 321 -3.12 21.75 -8.57
N LEU A 322 -3.71 21.74 -7.37
CA LEU A 322 -5.16 21.72 -7.17
C LEU A 322 -5.79 23.00 -7.71
N GLN A 323 -5.22 24.16 -7.39
CA GLN A 323 -5.70 25.45 -7.88
C GLN A 323 -5.64 25.53 -9.40
N GLU A 324 -4.51 25.18 -10.02
CA GLU A 324 -4.38 25.18 -11.48
C GLU A 324 -5.43 24.26 -12.13
N MET A 325 -5.70 23.10 -11.53
CA MET A 325 -6.69 22.17 -12.03
C MET A 325 -8.12 22.73 -11.94
N LEU A 326 -8.46 23.36 -10.82
CA LEU A 326 -9.76 23.99 -10.61
C LEU A 326 -9.97 25.19 -11.54
N ASP A 327 -8.94 26.03 -11.75
CA ASP A 327 -8.98 27.15 -12.70
C ASP A 327 -9.23 26.66 -14.13
N ASN A 328 -8.52 25.60 -14.56
CA ASN A 328 -8.72 24.98 -15.86
C ASN A 328 -10.16 24.44 -16.03
N ILE A 329 -10.69 23.77 -15.00
CA ILE A 329 -12.07 23.27 -14.98
C ILE A 329 -13.07 24.43 -15.05
N ALA A 330 -12.85 25.50 -14.28
CA ALA A 330 -13.69 26.67 -14.28
C ALA A 330 -13.72 27.34 -15.66
N ASP A 331 -12.58 27.45 -16.34
CA ASP A 331 -12.49 27.98 -17.70
C ASP A 331 -13.29 27.13 -18.70
N VAL A 332 -13.22 25.80 -18.62
CA VAL A 332 -14.01 24.89 -19.46
C VAL A 332 -15.50 25.04 -19.19
N LEU A 333 -15.91 25.06 -17.92
CA LEU A 333 -17.32 25.16 -17.53
C LEU A 333 -17.95 26.51 -17.87
N ASN A 334 -17.16 27.58 -17.91
CA ASN A 334 -17.61 28.92 -18.27
C ASN A 334 -17.61 29.18 -19.79
N ASP A 335 -17.08 28.26 -20.61
CA ASP A 335 -17.14 28.32 -22.08
C ASP A 335 -18.30 27.45 -22.62
N PRO A 336 -19.36 28.06 -23.18
CA PRO A 336 -20.52 27.31 -23.69
C PRO A 336 -20.21 26.42 -24.92
N GLU A 337 -19.02 26.54 -25.52
CA GLU A 337 -18.58 25.67 -26.63
C GLU A 337 -17.74 24.48 -26.18
N GLN A 338 -17.42 24.37 -24.88
CA GLN A 338 -16.62 23.30 -24.32
C GLN A 338 -17.42 22.44 -23.34
N GLU A 339 -16.96 21.21 -23.14
CA GLU A 339 -17.48 20.28 -22.14
C GLU A 339 -16.28 19.63 -21.46
N LEU A 340 -16.42 19.32 -20.17
CA LEU A 340 -15.39 18.58 -19.44
C LEU A 340 -15.18 17.20 -20.07
N SER A 341 -13.92 16.83 -20.23
CA SER A 341 -13.51 15.50 -20.62
C SER A 341 -13.37 14.59 -19.39
N PRO A 342 -13.47 13.25 -19.56
CA PRO A 342 -13.16 12.32 -18.48
C PRO A 342 -11.75 12.52 -17.90
N GLU A 343 -10.78 12.86 -18.76
CA GLU A 343 -9.41 13.14 -18.36
C GLU A 343 -9.30 14.36 -17.40
N ASP A 344 -10.12 15.40 -17.60
CA ASP A 344 -10.16 16.56 -16.70
C ASP A 344 -10.67 16.15 -15.31
N THR A 345 -11.74 15.36 -15.26
CA THR A 345 -12.30 14.89 -13.98
C THR A 345 -11.38 13.90 -13.28
N ASP A 346 -10.72 13.00 -14.03
CA ASP A 346 -9.80 12.00 -13.48
C ASP A 346 -8.56 12.68 -12.88
N ALA A 347 -8.00 13.68 -13.56
CA ALA A 347 -6.84 14.42 -13.05
C ALA A 347 -7.18 15.26 -11.80
N LEU A 348 -8.39 15.86 -11.71
CA LEU A 348 -8.82 16.53 -10.48
C LEU A 348 -8.93 15.54 -9.32
N ILE A 349 -9.53 14.37 -9.55
CA ILE A 349 -9.64 13.31 -8.53
C ILE A 349 -8.26 12.81 -8.10
N GLU A 350 -7.29 12.71 -9.01
CA GLU A 350 -5.91 12.34 -8.68
C GLU A 350 -5.26 13.36 -7.73
N VAL A 351 -5.41 14.67 -8.00
CA VAL A 351 -4.88 15.72 -7.13
C VAL A 351 -5.57 15.72 -5.76
N ILE A 352 -6.91 15.62 -5.71
CA ILE A 352 -7.66 15.54 -4.45
C ILE A 352 -7.16 14.37 -3.59
N ASN A 353 -6.96 13.22 -4.20
CA ASN A 353 -6.49 12.01 -3.51
C ASN A 353 -5.01 12.06 -3.09
N SER A 354 -4.26 13.08 -3.50
CA SER A 354 -2.87 13.30 -3.09
C SER A 354 -2.73 14.25 -1.88
N LEU A 355 -3.83 14.88 -1.47
CA LEU A 355 -3.89 15.67 -0.24
C LEU A 355 -3.72 14.75 0.97
N ASP A 356 -3.02 15.24 2.00
CA ASP A 356 -3.04 14.60 3.32
C ASP A 356 -4.41 14.75 3.98
N SER A 357 -4.67 14.02 5.07
CA SER A 357 -6.00 14.01 5.70
C SER A 357 -6.47 15.39 6.16
N GLU A 358 -5.58 16.28 6.62
CA GLU A 358 -5.99 17.61 7.09
C GLU A 358 -6.40 18.50 5.91
N ASN A 359 -5.60 18.53 4.85
CA ASN A 359 -5.90 19.28 3.65
C ASN A 359 -7.05 18.69 2.84
N LEU A 360 -7.22 17.36 2.87
CA LEU A 360 -8.36 16.67 2.26
C LEU A 360 -9.65 17.05 2.98
N GLU A 361 -9.69 16.99 4.31
CA GLU A 361 -10.85 17.40 5.11
C GLU A 361 -11.23 18.87 4.81
N GLU A 362 -10.25 19.79 4.84
CA GLU A 362 -10.46 21.19 4.49
C GLU A 362 -11.05 21.37 3.08
N PHE A 363 -10.51 20.68 2.07
CA PHE A 363 -11.04 20.76 0.71
C PHE A 363 -12.48 20.22 0.59
N LEU A 364 -12.76 19.08 1.23
CA LEU A 364 -14.09 18.46 1.20
C LEU A 364 -15.12 19.34 1.92
N ASP A 365 -14.73 20.03 2.99
CA ASP A 365 -15.56 21.00 3.71
C ASP A 365 -15.87 22.22 2.83
N GLN A 366 -14.87 22.79 2.15
CA GLN A 366 -15.08 23.89 1.20
C GLN A 366 -16.04 23.50 0.07
N ILE A 367 -15.97 22.26 -0.44
CA ILE A 367 -16.96 21.75 -1.41
C ILE A 367 -18.36 21.68 -0.78
N GLY A 368 -18.49 21.11 0.42
CA GLY A 368 -19.78 20.97 1.10
C GLY A 368 -20.46 22.32 1.34
N GLU A 369 -19.70 23.27 1.91
CA GLU A 369 -20.18 24.63 2.19
C GLU A 369 -20.48 25.42 0.92
N GLY A 370 -19.59 25.35 -0.07
CA GLY A 370 -19.69 26.09 -1.32
C GLY A 370 -20.85 25.60 -2.20
N ALA A 371 -21.06 24.29 -2.28
CA ALA A 371 -22.15 23.72 -3.06
C ALA A 371 -23.51 24.03 -2.43
N ALA A 372 -23.57 24.15 -1.09
CA ALA A 372 -24.77 24.43 -0.30
C ALA A 372 -25.97 23.57 -0.72
N SER A 373 -25.71 22.29 -1.03
CA SER A 373 -26.64 21.38 -1.68
C SER A 373 -27.12 20.31 -0.71
N THR A 374 -28.41 20.35 -0.38
CA THR A 374 -29.03 19.29 0.41
C THR A 374 -29.00 17.94 -0.32
N ASP A 375 -29.01 17.93 -1.66
CA ASP A 375 -28.89 16.69 -2.42
C ASP A 375 -27.50 16.07 -2.29
N LEU A 376 -26.44 16.88 -2.13
CA LEU A 376 -25.09 16.37 -1.88
C LEU A 376 -24.98 15.77 -0.48
N GLU A 377 -25.53 16.46 0.53
CA GLU A 377 -25.60 15.97 1.91
C GLU A 377 -26.40 14.66 1.99
N ASP A 378 -27.56 14.59 1.32
CA ASP A 378 -28.40 13.39 1.26
C ASP A 378 -27.66 12.20 0.63
N LEU A 379 -26.74 12.44 -0.30
CA LEU A 379 -25.97 11.37 -0.94
C LEU A 379 -24.93 10.73 -0.03
N TYR A 380 -24.40 11.45 0.96
CA TYR A 380 -23.49 10.86 1.95
C TYR A 380 -24.16 9.69 2.65
N ASP A 381 -25.44 9.83 2.99
CA ASP A 381 -26.21 8.78 3.62
C ASP A 381 -26.70 7.73 2.61
N LEU A 382 -27.23 8.17 1.46
CA LEU A 382 -27.84 7.27 0.48
C LEU A 382 -26.85 6.30 -0.17
N LEU A 383 -25.61 6.71 -0.46
CA LEU A 383 -24.65 5.88 -1.17
C LEU A 383 -24.00 4.81 -0.27
N PHE A 384 -23.86 5.09 1.02
CA PHE A 384 -23.15 4.22 1.98
C PHE A 384 -24.04 3.68 3.11
N GLY A 385 -25.34 3.99 3.09
CA GLY A 385 -26.36 3.38 3.95
C GLY A 385 -26.41 3.91 5.39
N ASN A 386 -25.99 5.15 5.60
CA ASN A 386 -25.99 5.83 6.92
C ASN A 386 -27.41 6.16 7.41
#